data_AF-A0A838UD94-F1
#
_entry.id   AF-A0A838UD94-F1
#
_cell.length_a   1.000
_cell.length_b   1.000
_cell.length_c   1.000
_cell.angle_alpha   90.00
_cell.angle_beta   90.00
_cell.angle_gamma   90.00
#
_symmetry.space_group_name_H-M   'P 1'
#
loop_
_entity.id
_entity.type
_entity.pdbx_description
1 polymer ?
#
loop_
_entity_poly.entity_id
_entity_poly.type
_entity_poly.pdbx_seq_one_letter_code
_entity_poly.pdbx_strand_id
1 'polypeptide(L)'
;MKHWKIILAVLVIVILGDLALTFLLINKAPAPTNNNPGNPFATSTQNTVESPAVFTTNFYKWYLANRKESLAFPASDNLNSLLGPWLTPRFIANWKKIIADTDADPAILSQDDPSNWGPGLGSSIISQSNTASTVKISIGSGLTVYTYIVRLIKIDGNWRIDSVAGS
;
A
#
# COMPACT_ATOMS: atom_id res chain seq x y z
N MET A 1 -41.92 9.24 -38.74
CA MET A 1 -43.15 8.50 -38.33
C MET A 1 -42.74 7.03 -38.19
N LYS A 2 -42.36 6.59 -36.98
CA LYS A 2 -43.13 5.69 -36.09
C LYS A 2 -43.77 4.52 -36.83
N HIS A 3 -43.38 3.28 -36.51
CA HIS A 3 -44.21 2.31 -35.79
C HIS A 3 -43.38 1.08 -35.37
N TRP A 4 -43.30 0.88 -34.05
CA TRP A 4 -42.85 -0.35 -33.38
C TRP A 4 -43.87 -1.49 -33.56
N LYS A 5 -43.39 -2.74 -33.49
CA LYS A 5 -44.23 -3.88 -33.11
C LYS A 5 -43.57 -4.66 -31.96
N ILE A 6 -44.23 -4.56 -30.82
CA ILE A 6 -44.06 -5.37 -29.61
C ILE A 6 -44.73 -6.71 -29.86
N ILE A 7 -44.07 -7.83 -29.52
CA ILE A 7 -44.74 -9.13 -29.39
C ILE A 7 -44.80 -9.47 -27.91
N LEU A 8 -46.04 -9.51 -27.42
CA LEU A 8 -46.50 -9.93 -26.12
C LEU A 8 -46.71 -11.46 -26.18
N ALA A 9 -46.19 -12.22 -25.21
CA ALA A 9 -46.57 -13.62 -25.01
C ALA A 9 -46.93 -13.84 -23.55
N VAL A 10 -48.01 -14.59 -23.38
CA VAL A 10 -48.93 -14.59 -22.25
C VAL A 10 -48.48 -15.48 -21.08
N LEU A 11 -48.80 -14.95 -19.90
CA LEU A 11 -48.87 -15.51 -18.56
C LEU A 11 -49.50 -16.92 -18.46
N VAL A 12 -48.90 -17.80 -17.66
CA VAL A 12 -49.59 -18.93 -17.01
C VAL A 12 -49.29 -18.91 -15.51
N ILE A 13 -50.34 -18.81 -14.70
CA ILE A 13 -50.33 -18.92 -13.23
C ILE A 13 -51.31 -20.05 -12.86
N VAL A 14 -50.87 -21.04 -12.07
CA VAL A 14 -51.61 -21.80 -11.03
C VAL A 14 -50.52 -22.50 -10.19
N ILE A 15 -50.13 -22.08 -8.97
CA ILE A 15 -50.76 -22.07 -7.62
C ILE A 15 -50.57 -23.39 -6.81
N LEU A 16 -50.01 -23.22 -5.61
CA LEU A 16 -50.06 -23.99 -4.34
C LEU A 16 -49.22 -25.28 -4.16
N GLY A 17 -48.37 -25.25 -3.12
CA GLY A 17 -47.74 -26.40 -2.50
C GLY A 17 -46.62 -26.00 -1.53
N ASP A 18 -46.96 -25.95 -0.25
CA ASP A 18 -46.13 -25.60 0.91
C ASP A 18 -44.94 -26.57 1.15
N LEU A 19 -44.03 -26.17 2.06
CA LEU A 19 -43.02 -26.97 2.79
C LEU A 19 -41.66 -27.23 2.11
N ALA A 20 -40.68 -26.38 2.46
CA ALA A 20 -39.54 -26.74 3.32
C ALA A 20 -38.37 -25.79 3.06
N LEU A 21 -38.23 -24.80 3.95
CA LEU A 21 -37.01 -24.04 4.13
C LEU A 21 -35.95 -24.96 4.76
N THR A 22 -35.21 -25.72 3.94
CA THR A 22 -34.01 -26.41 4.42
C THR A 22 -32.80 -25.55 4.09
N PHE A 23 -32.28 -24.87 5.11
CA PHE A 23 -30.96 -24.26 5.07
C PHE A 23 -29.92 -25.35 4.78
N LEU A 24 -29.42 -25.39 3.53
CA LEU A 24 -28.18 -26.10 3.25
C LEU A 24 -27.05 -25.19 3.75
N LEU A 25 -26.49 -25.53 4.90
CA LEU A 25 -25.15 -25.08 5.31
C LEU A 25 -24.18 -25.50 4.20
N ILE A 26 -23.90 -24.59 3.28
CA ILE A 26 -22.70 -24.70 2.46
C ILE A 26 -21.57 -24.33 3.39
N ASN A 27 -20.83 -25.36 3.81
CA ASN A 27 -19.52 -25.25 4.43
C ASN A 27 -18.70 -24.23 3.65
N LYS A 28 -18.57 -23.03 4.22
CA LYS A 28 -17.55 -22.06 3.83
C LYS A 28 -16.23 -22.78 3.99
N ALA A 29 -15.64 -23.19 2.87
CA ALA A 29 -14.25 -23.63 2.86
C ALA A 29 -13.45 -22.55 3.60
N PRO A 30 -12.57 -22.92 4.56
CA PRO A 30 -11.73 -21.94 5.21
C PRO A 30 -11.01 -21.15 4.11
N ALA A 31 -11.09 -19.83 4.21
CA ALA A 31 -10.30 -18.96 3.34
C ALA A 31 -8.86 -19.49 3.34
N PRO A 32 -8.17 -19.56 2.18
CA PRO A 32 -6.76 -19.93 2.19
C PRO A 32 -6.07 -19.00 3.17
N THR A 33 -5.47 -19.58 4.22
CA THR A 33 -4.69 -18.84 5.20
C THR A 33 -3.53 -18.22 4.44
N ASN A 34 -3.63 -16.92 4.18
CA ASN A 34 -2.60 -16.13 3.55
C ASN A 34 -1.46 -15.93 4.55
N ASN A 35 -0.64 -16.95 4.74
CA ASN A 35 0.63 -16.83 5.46
C ASN A 35 1.68 -16.08 4.62
N ASN A 36 1.26 -15.01 3.92
CA ASN A 36 2.16 -14.04 3.33
C ASN A 36 2.23 -12.82 4.27
N PRO A 37 3.32 -12.61 5.01
CA PRO A 37 3.39 -11.64 6.11
C PRO A 37 3.54 -10.18 5.64
N GLY A 38 2.80 -9.72 4.62
CA GLY A 38 3.22 -8.49 3.93
C GLY A 38 2.21 -7.73 3.09
N ASN A 39 0.92 -7.72 3.42
CA ASN A 39 0.01 -6.70 2.87
C ASN A 39 -0.68 -5.91 4.00
N PRO A 40 -0.23 -4.67 4.31
CA PRO A 40 -0.85 -3.83 5.35
C PRO A 40 -2.27 -3.37 4.98
N PHE A 41 -2.72 -3.59 3.73
CA PHE A 41 -4.05 -3.21 3.26
C PHE A 41 -5.11 -4.28 3.57
N ALA A 42 -4.75 -5.42 4.19
CA ALA A 42 -5.68 -6.53 4.42
C ALA A 42 -6.66 -6.32 5.59
N THR A 43 -6.45 -5.34 6.48
CA THR A 43 -7.27 -5.15 7.70
C THR A 43 -7.56 -3.70 8.06
N SER A 44 -7.94 -2.87 7.07
CA SER A 44 -8.56 -1.56 7.36
C SER A 44 -10.01 -1.54 6.90
N THR A 45 -10.90 -2.04 7.76
CA THR A 45 -12.30 -1.60 7.78
C THR A 45 -12.37 -0.25 8.50
N GLN A 46 -12.15 0.84 7.78
CA GLN A 46 -12.86 2.13 7.93
C GLN A 46 -12.37 3.15 6.90
N ASN A 47 -13.31 3.88 6.30
CA ASN A 47 -13.12 5.01 5.39
C ASN A 47 -12.49 6.23 6.10
N THR A 48 -11.28 6.11 6.62
CA THR A 48 -10.47 7.25 7.06
C THR A 48 -9.42 7.53 6.00
N VAL A 49 -9.50 8.70 5.38
CA VAL A 49 -8.45 9.20 4.48
C VAL A 49 -7.17 9.30 5.30
N GLU A 50 -6.22 8.39 5.07
CA GLU A 50 -4.96 8.37 5.79
C GLU A 50 -4.18 9.67 5.53
N SER A 51 -3.66 10.28 6.59
CA SER A 51 -2.82 11.47 6.46
C SER A 51 -1.48 11.08 5.80
N PRO A 52 -0.87 11.98 5.00
CA PRO A 52 0.40 11.66 4.35
C PRO A 52 1.51 11.32 5.36
N ALA A 53 1.51 11.95 6.54
CA ALA A 53 2.48 11.65 7.59
C ALA A 53 2.30 10.23 8.18
N VAL A 54 1.06 9.78 8.37
CA VAL A 54 0.76 8.42 8.85
C VAL A 54 1.14 7.40 7.77
N PHE A 55 0.80 7.66 6.51
CA PHE A 55 1.20 6.82 5.37
C PHE A 55 2.73 6.66 5.30
N THR A 56 3.49 7.76 5.38
CA THR A 56 4.96 7.73 5.38
C THR A 56 5.49 6.91 6.55
N THR A 57 4.98 7.13 7.77
CA THR A 57 5.39 6.35 8.95
C THR A 57 5.10 4.86 8.77
N ASN A 58 3.94 4.50 8.23
CA ASN A 58 3.56 3.12 7.99
C ASN A 58 4.44 2.45 6.94
N PHE A 59 4.79 3.17 5.87
CA PHE A 59 5.79 2.71 4.91
C PHE A 59 7.12 2.40 5.60
N TYR A 60 7.70 3.33 6.35
CA TYR A 60 9.02 3.10 6.97
C TYR A 60 8.99 2.01 8.04
N LYS A 61 7.91 1.89 8.83
CA LYS A 61 7.73 0.76 9.75
C LYS A 61 7.78 -0.58 9.01
N TRP A 62 6.99 -0.70 7.94
CA TRP A 62 6.95 -1.92 7.12
C TRP A 62 8.30 -2.17 6.44
N TYR A 63 8.88 -1.14 5.82
CA TYR A 63 10.12 -1.23 5.05
C TYR A 63 11.29 -1.70 5.91
N LEU A 64 11.48 -1.08 7.08
CA LEU A 64 12.56 -1.42 8.01
C LEU A 64 12.41 -2.83 8.61
N ALA A 65 11.18 -3.30 8.79
CA ALA A 65 10.92 -4.66 9.25
C ALA A 65 11.21 -5.70 8.16
N ASN A 66 10.79 -5.44 6.92
CA ASN A 66 10.84 -6.43 5.83
C ASN A 66 12.19 -6.46 5.10
N ARG A 67 12.93 -5.34 5.06
CA ARG A 67 14.22 -5.29 4.35
C ARG A 67 15.28 -6.22 4.95
N LYS A 68 15.22 -6.48 6.27
CA LYS A 68 16.16 -7.36 6.98
C LYS A 68 15.93 -8.84 6.68
N GLU A 69 14.70 -9.20 6.37
CA GLU A 69 14.29 -10.59 6.14
C GLU A 69 14.52 -11.04 4.69
N SER A 70 14.80 -10.10 3.79
CA SER A 70 15.02 -10.39 2.38
C SER A 70 16.44 -10.04 1.96
N LEU A 71 17.28 -11.07 1.77
CA LEU A 71 18.60 -10.96 1.12
C LEU A 71 18.53 -10.32 -0.29
N ALA A 72 17.32 -10.13 -0.84
CA ALA A 72 17.07 -9.55 -2.15
C ALA A 72 16.60 -8.08 -2.10
N PHE A 73 16.31 -7.48 -0.95
CA PHE A 73 16.05 -6.02 -0.88
C PHE A 73 17.39 -5.29 -0.81
N PRO A 74 17.72 -4.33 -1.70
CA PRO A 74 16.90 -3.52 -2.62
C PRO A 74 16.97 -3.94 -4.11
N ALA A 75 17.49 -5.12 -4.45
CA ALA A 75 17.74 -5.58 -5.82
C ALA A 75 16.71 -6.59 -6.39
N SER A 76 15.63 -6.88 -5.67
CA SER A 76 14.66 -7.92 -6.00
C SER A 76 14.01 -7.71 -7.37
N ASP A 77 13.79 -8.79 -8.13
CA ASP A 77 13.02 -8.71 -9.38
C ASP A 77 11.50 -8.50 -9.13
N ASN A 78 11.05 -8.63 -7.88
CA ASN A 78 9.66 -8.45 -7.48
C ASN A 78 9.36 -7.05 -6.87
N LEU A 79 10.24 -6.06 -7.07
CA LEU A 79 10.09 -4.70 -6.52
C LEU A 79 8.72 -4.09 -6.79
N ASN A 80 8.15 -4.27 -8.00
CA ASN A 80 6.82 -3.72 -8.32
C ASN A 80 5.71 -4.30 -7.44
N SER A 81 5.75 -5.59 -7.14
CA SER A 81 4.74 -6.24 -6.29
C SER A 81 4.89 -5.80 -4.83
N LEU A 82 6.12 -5.71 -4.34
CA LEU A 82 6.44 -5.41 -2.95
C LEU A 82 6.30 -3.92 -2.61
N LEU A 83 6.76 -3.05 -3.52
CA LEU A 83 6.81 -1.60 -3.32
C LEU A 83 5.68 -0.84 -4.02
N GLY A 84 5.00 -1.43 -4.99
CA GLY A 84 3.89 -0.78 -5.73
C GLY A 84 2.76 -0.21 -4.88
N PRO A 85 2.38 -0.85 -3.75
CA PRO A 85 1.41 -0.26 -2.83
C PRO A 85 1.90 1.01 -2.12
N TRP A 86 3.21 1.24 -2.08
CA TRP A 86 3.85 2.31 -1.32
C TRP A 86 4.44 3.42 -2.18
N LEU A 87 5.05 3.05 -3.30
CA LEU A 87 5.84 3.92 -4.14
C LEU A 87 5.13 4.15 -5.48
N THR A 88 5.45 5.26 -6.14
CA THR A 88 4.99 5.48 -7.51
C THR A 88 5.70 4.52 -8.47
N PRO A 89 5.07 4.14 -9.60
CA PRO A 89 5.74 3.37 -10.65
C PRO A 89 7.01 4.06 -11.15
N ARG A 90 7.00 5.41 -11.22
CA ARG A 90 8.16 6.22 -11.60
C ARG A 90 9.32 6.04 -10.63
N PHE A 91 9.07 6.03 -9.33
CA PHE A 91 10.13 5.88 -8.34
C PHE A 91 10.71 4.46 -8.39
N ILE A 92 9.86 3.43 -8.51
CA ILE A 92 10.29 2.03 -8.65
C ILE A 92 11.12 1.84 -9.93
N ALA A 93 10.71 2.44 -11.05
CA ALA A 93 11.45 2.36 -12.31
C ALA A 93 12.87 2.94 -12.22
N ASN A 94 13.10 3.93 -11.35
CA ASN A 94 14.41 4.54 -11.13
C ASN A 94 15.22 3.87 -10.02
N TRP A 95 14.65 2.89 -9.31
CA TRP A 95 15.24 2.29 -8.12
C TRP A 95 16.63 1.71 -8.36
N LYS A 96 16.77 0.84 -9.37
CA LYS A 96 18.07 0.23 -9.73
C LYS A 96 19.09 1.28 -10.19
N LYS A 97 18.64 2.35 -10.84
CA LYS A 97 19.51 3.46 -11.25
C LYS A 97 20.03 4.24 -10.03
N ILE A 98 19.17 4.53 -9.05
CA ILE A 98 19.58 5.23 -7.83
C ILE A 98 20.64 4.41 -7.07
N ILE A 99 20.45 3.09 -6.96
CA ILE A 99 21.45 2.21 -6.37
C ILE A 99 22.76 2.29 -7.16
N ALA A 100 22.71 2.18 -8.48
CA ALA A 100 23.93 2.24 -9.30
C ALA A 100 24.66 3.59 -9.20
N ASP A 101 23.93 4.69 -9.06
CA ASP A 101 24.50 6.03 -9.00
C ASP A 101 25.03 6.40 -7.59
N THR A 102 24.46 5.83 -6.53
CA THR A 102 24.73 6.22 -5.13
C THR A 102 25.35 5.13 -4.27
N ASP A 103 25.33 3.89 -4.76
CA ASP A 103 25.62 2.67 -4.00
C ASP A 103 24.83 2.59 -2.68
N ALA A 104 23.61 3.12 -2.64
CA ALA A 104 22.79 3.20 -1.43
C ALA A 104 21.35 2.73 -1.67
N ASP A 105 20.68 2.30 -0.59
CA ASP A 105 19.26 1.96 -0.62
C ASP A 105 18.41 3.22 -0.90
N PRO A 106 17.58 3.25 -1.95
CA PRO A 106 16.83 4.46 -2.35
C PRO A 106 15.78 4.97 -1.34
N ALA A 107 15.27 4.14 -0.44
CA ALA A 107 14.26 4.57 0.54
C ALA A 107 14.86 5.24 1.78
N ILE A 108 16.14 4.96 2.06
CA ILE A 108 16.83 5.37 3.28
C ILE A 108 18.19 6.03 3.01
N LEU A 109 18.63 6.10 1.75
CA LEU A 109 19.85 6.75 1.29
C LEU A 109 21.10 6.37 2.11
N SER A 110 21.19 5.10 2.49
CA SER A 110 22.31 4.53 3.26
C SER A 110 22.64 3.13 2.76
N GLN A 111 23.91 2.73 2.93
CA GLN A 111 24.39 1.37 2.74
C GLN A 111 24.09 0.50 3.96
N ASP A 112 24.38 1.05 5.13
CA ASP A 112 24.30 0.34 6.40
C ASP A 112 22.97 0.59 7.10
N ASP A 113 22.59 -0.39 7.93
CA ASP A 113 21.41 -0.35 8.81
C ASP A 113 21.86 -0.25 10.28
N PRO A 114 21.92 0.96 10.86
CA PRO A 114 22.12 1.15 12.28
C PRO A 114 21.04 0.43 13.10
N SER A 115 21.46 -0.33 14.12
CA SER A 115 20.56 -1.11 14.97
C SER A 115 19.46 -0.29 15.67
N ASN A 116 19.60 1.05 15.73
CA ASN A 116 18.69 1.95 16.42
C ASN A 116 17.53 2.50 15.55
N TRP A 117 17.36 2.08 14.30
CA TRP A 117 16.35 2.65 13.40
C TRP A 117 14.90 2.22 13.69
N GLY A 118 14.67 1.02 14.21
CA GLY A 118 13.34 0.51 14.54
C GLY A 118 12.55 1.31 15.61
N PRO A 119 13.14 1.64 16.77
CA PRO A 119 12.41 2.29 17.87
C PRO A 119 12.19 3.81 17.72
N GLY A 120 12.79 4.47 16.72
CA GLY A 120 12.78 5.93 16.59
C GLY A 120 12.23 6.43 15.26
N LEU A 121 10.91 6.28 15.04
CA LEU A 121 10.24 6.83 13.85
C LEU A 121 9.36 8.02 14.24
N GLY A 122 9.62 9.17 13.63
CA GLY A 122 8.80 10.37 13.77
C GLY A 122 8.55 11.00 12.41
N SER A 123 7.33 11.46 12.14
CA SER A 123 7.01 12.17 10.90
C SER A 123 6.32 13.50 11.15
N SER A 124 6.55 14.47 10.27
CA SER A 124 5.88 15.78 10.30
C SER A 124 5.64 16.28 8.88
N ILE A 125 4.49 16.90 8.64
CA ILE A 125 4.14 17.47 7.35
C ILE A 125 4.85 18.81 7.20
N ILE A 126 5.62 18.99 6.13
CA ILE A 126 6.24 20.27 5.75
C ILE A 126 5.25 21.09 4.91
N SER A 127 4.63 20.44 3.93
CA SER A 127 3.65 21.06 3.04
C SER A 127 2.66 20.01 2.54
N GLN A 128 1.42 20.43 2.27
CA GLN A 128 0.38 19.53 1.77
C GLN A 128 -0.60 20.27 0.85
N SER A 129 -1.02 19.58 -0.20
CA SER A 129 -2.16 19.91 -1.03
C SER A 129 -3.11 18.71 -1.15
N ASN A 130 -4.15 18.83 -1.98
CA ASN A 130 -5.07 17.72 -2.23
C ASN A 130 -4.41 16.54 -2.97
N THR A 131 -3.36 16.80 -3.75
CA THR A 131 -2.73 15.82 -4.66
C THR A 131 -1.26 15.53 -4.36
N ALA A 132 -0.62 16.32 -3.50
CA ALA A 132 0.78 16.15 -3.15
C ALA A 132 1.04 16.50 -1.68
N SER A 133 2.10 15.92 -1.11
CA SER A 133 2.58 16.27 0.23
C SER A 133 4.09 16.14 0.31
N THR A 134 4.69 16.93 1.20
CA THR A 134 6.09 16.79 1.58
C THR A 134 6.13 16.49 3.07
N VAL A 135 6.70 15.34 3.43
CA VAL A 135 6.79 14.86 4.80
C VAL A 135 8.25 14.76 5.18
N LYS A 136 8.60 15.31 6.34
CA LYS A 136 9.87 15.01 6.99
C LYS A 136 9.70 13.74 7.81
N ILE A 137 10.55 12.74 7.58
CA ILE A 137 10.65 11.52 8.38
C ILE A 137 11.98 11.54 9.12
N SER A 138 11.96 11.19 10.40
CA SER A 138 13.13 10.99 11.24
C SER A 138 13.21 9.51 11.59
N ILE A 139 14.38 8.91 11.42
CA ILE A 139 14.66 7.49 11.66
C ILE A 139 15.86 7.38 12.60
N GLY A 140 15.73 6.59 13.65
CA GLY A 140 16.74 6.44 14.69
C GLY A 140 16.36 7.14 15.99
N SER A 141 17.08 6.80 17.05
CA SER A 141 16.86 7.36 18.39
C SER A 141 18.19 7.68 19.07
N GLY A 142 18.14 8.53 20.10
CA GLY A 142 19.32 8.94 20.86
C GLY A 142 20.22 9.89 20.07
N LEU A 143 21.52 9.60 20.03
CA LEU A 143 22.54 10.46 19.41
C LEU A 143 22.54 10.42 17.87
N THR A 144 21.89 9.43 17.27
CA THR A 144 21.90 9.25 15.81
C THR A 144 20.47 9.19 15.29
N VAL A 145 20.01 10.33 14.75
CA VAL A 145 18.73 10.48 14.08
C VAL A 145 18.99 10.95 12.66
N TYR A 146 18.55 10.15 11.69
CA TYR A 146 18.61 10.49 10.28
C TYR A 146 17.30 11.13 9.87
N THR A 147 17.37 12.18 9.06
CA THR A 147 16.18 12.90 8.60
C THR A 147 16.12 12.88 7.08
N TYR A 148 14.94 12.55 6.57
CA TYR A 148 14.68 12.52 5.13
C TYR A 148 13.45 13.36 4.78
N ILE A 149 13.50 13.97 3.61
CA ILE A 149 12.39 14.66 2.99
C ILE A 149 11.74 13.73 1.97
N VAL A 150 10.48 13.39 2.21
CA VAL A 150 9.71 12.43 1.43
C VAL A 150 8.63 13.18 0.68
N ARG A 151 8.66 13.09 -0.64
CA ARG A 151 7.59 13.62 -1.51
C ARG A 151 6.56 12.53 -1.74
N LEU A 152 5.29 12.86 -1.51
CA LEU A 152 4.15 12.01 -1.83
C LEU A 152 3.30 12.64 -2.91
N ILE A 153 2.69 11.80 -3.74
CA ILE A 153 1.61 12.17 -4.66
C ILE A 153 0.42 11.24 -4.44
N LYS A 154 -0.80 11.73 -4.71
CA LYS A 154 -1.98 10.87 -4.75
C LYS A 154 -2.16 10.27 -6.13
N ILE A 155 -2.34 8.96 -6.19
CA ILE A 155 -2.74 8.19 -7.37
C ILE A 155 -4.01 7.44 -6.98
N ASP A 156 -5.09 7.67 -7.71
CA ASP A 156 -6.40 7.04 -7.48
C ASP A 156 -6.88 7.17 -6.02
N GLY A 157 -6.70 8.37 -5.45
CA GLY A 157 -7.08 8.68 -4.07
C GLY A 157 -6.11 8.18 -2.99
N ASN A 158 -5.08 7.40 -3.34
CA ASN A 158 -4.12 6.83 -2.40
C ASN A 158 -2.78 7.54 -2.45
N TRP A 159 -2.16 7.77 -1.29
CA TRP A 159 -0.81 8.29 -1.23
C TRP A 159 0.21 7.28 -1.79
N ARG A 160 1.24 7.79 -2.46
CA ARG A 160 2.40 7.05 -2.93
C ARG A 160 3.64 7.92 -2.78
N ILE A 161 4.74 7.33 -2.32
CA ILE A 161 6.04 8.01 -2.26
C ILE A 161 6.60 8.12 -3.67
N ASP A 162 6.92 9.35 -4.05
CA ASP A 162 7.44 9.69 -5.37
C ASP A 162 8.95 9.97 -5.35
N SER A 163 9.48 10.44 -4.22
CA SER A 163 10.93 10.60 -4.03
C SER A 163 11.32 10.70 -2.56
N VAL A 164 12.58 10.41 -2.27
CA VAL A 164 13.22 10.60 -0.96
C VAL A 164 14.52 11.40 -1.16
N ALA A 165 14.79 12.34 -0.27
CA ALA A 165 16.03 13.11 -0.23
C ALA A 165 16.56 13.22 1.20
N GLY A 166 17.88 13.29 1.37
CA GLY A 166 18.49 13.62 2.67
C GLY A 166 18.17 15.05 3.06
N SER A 167 17.96 15.28 4.36
CA SER A 167 17.78 16.63 4.94
C SER A 167 19.04 17.15 5.61
#